data_AF-A0AAT9GK96-F1
#
_entry.id   AF-A0AAT9GK96-F1
#
_cell.length_a   1.000
_cell.length_b   1.000
_cell.length_c   1.000
_cell.angle_alpha   90.00
_cell.angle_beta   90.00
_cell.angle_gamma   90.00
#
_symmetry.space_group_name_H-M   'P 1'
#
loop_
_entity.id
_entity.type
_entity.pdbx_description
1 polymer ?
#
loop_
_entity_poly.entity_id
_entity_poly.type
_entity_poly.pdbx_seq_one_letter_code
_entity_poly.pdbx_strand_id
1 'polypeptide(L)'
;MIMSIEKTWRDIDEQPDEALLSLLKPKTLGKLQSKNPLHTIRKNLLRNGIIGIIIACFYIFCIIAFPFWQIQTCIGAVLIFTLWATIGAFRLRSAIDGNVESLPVLEEMERHYKNILQWINSQKWAGLIIYPVSAAGGFMLGGVIGAGKPVDEIMSKPVMIWALLICMAVLTPIGYWLAKWLSHKAFGKHLKTLKQNIDDLKEKS
;
A
#
# COMPACT_ATOMS: atom_id res chain seq x y z
N MET A 1 -42.53 9.72 -56.28
CA MET A 1 -43.03 9.72 -54.90
C MET A 1 -41.87 10.11 -53.99
N ILE A 2 -41.53 11.39 -53.97
CA ILE A 2 -40.38 11.93 -53.21
C ILE A 2 -40.95 12.34 -51.86
N MET A 3 -40.96 11.40 -50.91
CA MET A 3 -41.14 11.74 -49.50
C MET A 3 -39.96 12.63 -49.13
N SER A 4 -40.24 13.89 -48.84
CA SER A 4 -39.22 14.93 -48.68
C SER A 4 -38.23 14.54 -47.60
N ILE A 5 -36.97 14.36 -48.00
CA ILE A 5 -35.80 14.15 -47.13
C ILE A 5 -35.76 15.23 -46.03
N GLU A 6 -36.25 16.43 -46.34
CA GLU A 6 -36.40 17.56 -45.42
C GLU A 6 -37.34 17.27 -44.24
N LYS A 7 -38.37 16.44 -44.45
CA LYS A 7 -39.28 15.98 -43.38
C LYS A 7 -38.57 15.00 -42.44
N THR A 8 -37.71 14.14 -42.99
CA THR A 8 -36.92 13.16 -42.22
C THR A 8 -35.83 13.85 -41.40
N TRP A 9 -35.16 14.87 -41.94
CA TRP A 9 -34.19 15.67 -41.17
C TRP A 9 -34.85 16.50 -40.07
N ARG A 10 -36.04 17.05 -40.33
CA ARG A 10 -36.78 17.83 -39.32
C ARG A 10 -37.29 16.99 -38.16
N ASP A 11 -37.68 15.73 -38.42
CA ASP A 11 -38.08 14.78 -37.36
C ASP A 11 -36.87 14.27 -36.54
N ILE A 12 -35.64 14.34 -37.07
CA ILE A 12 -34.40 13.99 -36.36
C ILE A 12 -33.95 15.12 -35.43
N ASP A 13 -34.10 16.38 -35.82
CA ASP A 13 -33.79 17.55 -34.97
C ASP A 13 -34.82 17.78 -33.85
N GLU A 14 -36.07 17.34 -34.02
CA GLU A 14 -37.16 17.54 -33.05
C GLU A 14 -37.29 16.44 -31.98
N GLN A 15 -36.51 15.35 -32.06
CA GLN A 15 -36.36 14.41 -30.94
C GLN A 15 -35.10 14.77 -30.16
N PRO A 16 -35.18 15.58 -29.09
CA PRO A 16 -34.03 15.89 -28.26
C PRO A 16 -33.67 14.63 -27.47
N ASP A 17 -32.98 13.69 -28.10
CA ASP A 17 -32.00 12.80 -27.51
C ASP A 17 -32.33 12.31 -26.09
N GLU A 18 -33.58 11.98 -25.78
CA GLU A 18 -33.95 11.55 -24.43
C GLU A 18 -33.20 10.27 -24.07
N ALA A 19 -32.89 9.45 -25.08
CA ALA A 19 -32.03 8.28 -24.96
C ALA A 19 -30.57 8.67 -24.62
N LEU A 20 -29.96 9.64 -25.33
CA LEU A 20 -28.58 10.10 -25.09
C LEU A 20 -28.46 10.94 -23.80
N LEU A 21 -29.44 11.78 -23.48
CA LEU A 21 -29.60 12.49 -22.23
C LEU A 21 -29.88 11.54 -21.05
N SER A 22 -30.56 10.41 -21.30
CA SER A 22 -30.73 9.36 -20.29
C SER A 22 -29.44 8.58 -20.02
N LEU A 23 -28.56 8.44 -21.01
CA LEU A 23 -27.20 7.90 -20.85
C LEU A 23 -26.25 8.89 -20.16
N LEU A 24 -26.47 10.19 -20.37
CA LEU A 24 -25.80 11.30 -19.65
C LEU A 24 -26.37 11.53 -18.24
N LYS A 25 -27.39 10.78 -17.79
CA LYS A 25 -27.95 10.96 -16.44
C LYS A 25 -26.82 10.77 -15.41
N PRO A 26 -26.50 11.80 -14.60
CA PRO A 26 -25.52 11.69 -13.52
C PRO A 26 -25.94 10.70 -12.42
N LYS A 27 -27.11 10.07 -12.51
CA LYS A 27 -27.59 9.05 -11.57
C LYS A 27 -26.97 7.66 -11.80
N THR A 28 -26.65 7.28 -13.03
CA THR A 28 -25.91 6.04 -13.36
C THR A 28 -24.40 6.27 -13.25
N LEU A 29 -23.92 7.42 -13.71
CA LEU A 29 -22.54 7.86 -13.49
C LEU A 29 -22.25 8.16 -12.01
N GLY A 30 -23.22 8.63 -11.23
CA GLY A 30 -23.07 8.91 -9.80
C GLY A 30 -22.84 7.66 -8.94
N LYS A 31 -23.29 6.48 -9.41
CA LYS A 31 -22.94 5.19 -8.80
C LYS A 31 -21.52 4.74 -9.15
N LEU A 32 -21.00 5.10 -10.33
CA LEU A 32 -19.57 4.94 -10.69
C LEU A 32 -18.68 6.03 -10.03
N GLN A 33 -19.26 7.18 -9.71
CA GLN A 33 -18.64 8.32 -9.01
C GLN A 33 -18.62 8.12 -7.48
N SER A 34 -18.78 6.90 -7.00
CA SER A 34 -18.56 6.55 -5.60
C SER A 34 -17.04 6.47 -5.34
N LYS A 35 -16.42 7.64 -5.13
CA LYS A 35 -15.01 7.85 -4.72
C LYS A 35 -13.99 7.08 -5.58
N ASN A 36 -13.43 7.74 -6.60
CA ASN A 36 -12.34 7.23 -7.44
C ASN A 36 -11.33 6.38 -6.61
N PRO A 37 -11.42 5.03 -6.68
CA PRO A 37 -10.71 4.15 -5.76
C PRO A 37 -9.20 4.22 -6.01
N LEU A 38 -8.79 4.45 -7.26
CA LEU A 38 -7.41 4.73 -7.66
C LEU A 38 -6.87 6.00 -7.00
N HIS A 39 -7.64 7.09 -7.00
CA HIS A 39 -7.25 8.33 -6.31
C HIS A 39 -7.04 8.10 -4.79
N THR A 40 -7.89 7.28 -4.16
CA THR A 40 -7.73 6.98 -2.73
C THR A 40 -6.54 6.06 -2.45
N ILE A 41 -6.30 5.06 -3.31
CA ILE A 41 -5.09 4.23 -3.26
C ILE A 41 -3.84 5.09 -3.41
N ARG A 42 -3.83 6.04 -4.34
CA ARG A 42 -2.74 7.00 -4.55
C ARG A 42 -2.45 7.83 -3.29
N LYS A 43 -3.50 8.39 -2.67
CA LYS A 43 -3.37 9.16 -1.42
C LYS A 43 -2.84 8.29 -0.27
N ASN A 44 -3.31 7.04 -0.18
CA ASN A 44 -2.84 6.10 0.84
C ASN A 44 -1.37 5.67 0.61
N LEU A 45 -0.96 5.45 -0.64
CA LEU A 45 0.43 5.16 -1.01
C LEU A 45 1.36 6.34 -0.65
N LEU A 46 0.93 7.58 -0.93
CA LEU A 46 1.66 8.79 -0.53
C LEU A 46 1.82 8.90 0.98
N ARG A 47 0.73 8.77 1.73
CA ARG A 47 0.78 8.81 3.20
C ARG A 47 1.70 7.73 3.75
N ASN A 48 1.64 6.52 3.20
CA ASN A 48 2.50 5.43 3.62
C ASN A 48 3.98 5.70 3.30
N GLY A 49 4.28 6.29 2.15
CA GLY A 49 5.64 6.70 1.78
C GLY A 49 6.20 7.79 2.68
N ILE A 50 5.41 8.82 3.02
CA ILE A 50 5.82 9.89 3.96
C ILE A 50 6.10 9.33 5.35
N ILE A 51 5.22 8.46 5.86
CA ILE A 51 5.43 7.78 7.15
C ILE A 51 6.72 6.93 7.09
N GLY A 52 6.95 6.22 5.98
CA GLY A 52 8.17 5.45 5.77
C GLY A 52 9.44 6.30 5.81
N ILE A 53 9.42 7.50 5.22
CA ILE A 53 10.54 8.45 5.29
C ILE A 53 10.78 8.92 6.73
N ILE A 54 9.72 9.27 7.46
CA ILE A 54 9.85 9.71 8.86
C ILE A 54 10.46 8.59 9.72
N ILE A 55 9.99 7.36 9.54
CA ILE A 55 10.53 6.18 10.25
C ILE A 55 12.00 5.95 9.86
N ALA A 56 12.35 6.09 8.59
CA ALA A 56 13.73 5.95 8.13
C ALA A 56 14.66 7.00 8.77
N CYS A 57 14.23 8.26 8.86
CA CYS A 57 14.96 9.31 9.56
C CYS A 57 15.15 8.97 11.05
N PHE A 58 14.11 8.43 11.70
CA PHE A 58 14.21 7.98 13.09
C PHE A 58 15.23 6.84 13.26
N TYR A 59 15.27 5.87 12.35
CA TYR A 59 16.28 4.81 12.39
C TYR A 59 17.70 5.33 12.19
N ILE A 60 17.90 6.30 11.28
CA ILE A 60 19.20 6.96 11.10
C ILE A 60 19.62 7.66 12.40
N PHE A 61 18.71 8.35 13.06
CA PHE A 61 18.97 8.96 14.36
C PHE A 61 19.37 7.92 15.41
N CYS A 62 18.66 6.78 15.51
CA CYS A 62 19.01 5.70 16.43
C CYS A 62 20.40 5.11 16.14
N ILE A 63 20.78 4.95 14.87
CA ILE A 63 22.11 4.42 14.48
C ILE A 63 23.24 5.35 14.95
N ILE A 64 23.02 6.67 14.90
CA ILE A 64 24.00 7.67 15.33
C ILE A 64 24.04 7.78 16.87
N ALA A 65 22.87 7.76 17.51
CA ALA A 65 22.75 7.90 18.96
C ALA A 65 23.26 6.67 19.74
N PHE A 66 23.20 5.48 19.13
CA PHE A 66 23.61 4.21 19.75
C PHE A 66 24.71 3.54 18.92
N PRO A 67 25.99 3.88 19.14
CA PRO A 67 27.12 3.40 18.34
C PRO A 67 27.53 1.95 18.71
N PHE A 68 26.55 1.05 18.83
CA PHE A 68 26.78 -0.38 19.08
C PHE A 68 26.51 -1.16 17.78
N TRP A 69 27.51 -1.89 17.30
CA TRP A 69 27.42 -2.56 16.00
C TRP A 69 26.26 -3.58 15.92
N GLN A 70 25.92 -4.25 17.03
CA GLN A 70 24.79 -5.20 17.11
C GLN A 70 23.44 -4.49 16.92
N ILE A 71 23.27 -3.31 17.51
CA ILE A 71 22.07 -2.49 17.34
C ILE A 71 22.04 -1.89 15.94
N GLN A 72 23.18 -1.38 15.45
CA GLN A 72 23.29 -0.77 14.13
C GLN A 72 23.01 -1.76 13.00
N THR A 73 23.47 -3.01 13.11
CA THR A 73 23.19 -4.06 12.12
C THR A 73 21.71 -4.41 12.09
N CYS A 74 21.06 -4.57 13.25
CA CYS A 74 19.62 -4.85 13.31
C CYS A 74 18.80 -3.68 12.77
N ILE A 75 19.03 -2.46 13.27
CA ILE A 75 18.31 -1.27 12.81
C ILE A 75 18.62 -0.99 11.33
N GLY A 76 19.85 -1.21 10.89
CA GLY A 76 20.27 -1.07 9.49
C GLY A 76 19.51 -2.01 8.56
N ALA A 77 19.35 -3.29 8.94
CA ALA A 77 18.54 -4.23 8.18
C ALA A 77 17.07 -3.78 8.06
N VAL A 78 16.49 -3.31 9.16
CA VAL A 78 15.11 -2.77 9.18
C VAL A 78 14.99 -1.49 8.36
N LEU A 79 16.03 -0.63 8.37
CA LEU A 79 16.10 0.58 7.57
C LEU A 79 16.12 0.25 6.07
N ILE A 80 16.96 -0.70 5.63
CA ILE A 80 17.01 -1.15 4.23
C ILE A 80 15.64 -1.65 3.79
N PHE A 81 14.98 -2.47 4.61
CA PHE A 81 13.63 -2.95 4.33
C PHE A 81 12.62 -1.79 4.21
N THR A 82 12.70 -0.81 5.11
CA THR A 82 11.82 0.35 5.13
C THR A 82 12.01 1.22 3.88
N LEU A 83 13.26 1.44 3.46
CA LEU A 83 13.60 2.16 2.23
C LEU A 83 13.10 1.41 1.00
N TRP A 84 13.32 0.10 0.91
CA TRP A 84 12.81 -0.73 -0.19
C TRP A 84 11.28 -0.68 -0.29
N ALA A 85 10.57 -0.82 0.84
CA ALA A 85 9.11 -0.74 0.90
C ALA A 85 8.60 0.66 0.47
N THR A 86 9.29 1.72 0.91
CA THR A 86 8.96 3.11 0.59
C THR A 86 9.19 3.42 -0.89
N ILE A 87 10.35 3.03 -1.45
CA ILE A 87 10.64 3.15 -2.89
C ILE A 87 9.62 2.37 -3.71
N GLY A 88 9.24 1.15 -3.27
CA GLY A 88 8.18 0.37 -3.90
C GLY A 88 6.83 1.10 -3.93
N ALA A 89 6.45 1.77 -2.83
CA ALA A 89 5.23 2.58 -2.78
C ALA A 89 5.26 3.75 -3.79
N PHE A 90 6.40 4.43 -3.90
CA PHE A 90 6.58 5.53 -4.85
C PHE A 90 6.58 5.04 -6.31
N ARG A 91 7.28 3.94 -6.61
CA ARG A 91 7.26 3.33 -7.96
C ARG A 91 5.84 2.93 -8.38
N LEU A 92 5.09 2.31 -7.46
CA LEU A 92 3.71 1.90 -7.71
C LEU A 92 2.78 3.11 -7.93
N ARG A 93 3.02 4.20 -7.21
CA ARG A 93 2.34 5.48 -7.44
C ARG A 93 2.67 6.06 -8.82
N SER A 94 3.94 6.15 -9.17
CA SER A 94 4.37 6.68 -10.47
C SER A 94 3.84 5.84 -11.63
N ALA A 95 3.72 4.52 -11.45
CA ALA A 95 3.10 3.64 -12.44
C ALA A 95 1.59 3.91 -12.63
N ILE A 96 0.89 4.39 -11.60
CA ILE A 96 -0.53 4.83 -11.67
C ILE A 96 -0.65 6.21 -12.34
N ASP A 97 0.38 7.05 -12.26
CA ASP A 97 0.41 8.40 -12.84
C ASP A 97 0.95 8.42 -14.29
N GLY A 98 1.55 7.32 -14.75
CA GLY A 98 2.15 7.21 -16.09
C GLY A 98 1.11 7.03 -17.20
N ASN A 99 1.25 7.85 -18.24
CA ASN A 99 0.41 8.03 -19.43
C ASN A 99 -0.57 6.88 -19.78
N VAL A 100 -1.87 7.21 -19.73
CA VAL A 100 -3.08 6.37 -19.91
C VAL A 100 -3.33 6.01 -21.40
N GLU A 101 -2.41 6.37 -22.31
CA GLU A 101 -2.76 6.56 -23.72
C GLU A 101 -2.81 5.28 -24.59
N SER A 102 -2.62 4.06 -24.05
CA SER A 102 -2.47 2.86 -24.92
C SER A 102 -3.23 1.60 -24.53
N LEU A 103 -3.84 1.51 -23.34
CA LEU A 103 -4.52 0.29 -22.89
C LEU A 103 -6.04 0.51 -22.70
N PRO A 104 -6.88 -0.49 -22.99
CA PRO A 104 -8.27 -0.49 -22.55
C PRO A 104 -8.35 -0.29 -21.04
N VAL A 105 -9.26 0.56 -20.58
CA VAL A 105 -9.42 0.95 -19.16
C VAL A 105 -9.50 -0.27 -18.23
N LEU A 106 -10.15 -1.35 -18.68
CA LEU A 106 -10.25 -2.61 -17.92
C LEU A 106 -8.88 -3.26 -17.67
N GLU A 107 -8.04 -3.32 -18.70
CA GLU A 107 -6.71 -3.94 -18.63
C GLU A 107 -5.77 -3.14 -17.74
N GLU A 108 -5.88 -1.81 -17.77
CA GLU A 108 -5.13 -0.93 -16.87
C GLU A 108 -5.56 -1.08 -15.41
N MET A 109 -6.87 -1.17 -15.13
CA MET A 109 -7.38 -1.42 -13.78
C MET A 109 -6.91 -2.78 -13.23
N GLU A 110 -6.91 -3.82 -14.05
CA GLU A 110 -6.35 -5.12 -13.67
C GLU A 110 -4.85 -5.07 -13.37
N ARG A 111 -4.09 -4.38 -14.21
CA ARG A 111 -2.64 -4.20 -14.04
C ARG A 111 -2.34 -3.54 -12.69
N HIS A 112 -3.05 -2.45 -12.35
CA HIS A 112 -2.87 -1.80 -11.06
C HIS A 112 -3.29 -2.69 -9.89
N TYR A 113 -4.41 -3.39 -10.00
CA TYR A 113 -4.85 -4.34 -8.96
C TYR A 113 -3.80 -5.42 -8.69
N LYS A 114 -3.30 -6.08 -9.74
CA LYS A 114 -2.27 -7.13 -9.64
C LYS A 114 -0.97 -6.58 -9.05
N ASN A 115 -0.49 -5.43 -9.51
CA ASN A 115 0.74 -4.81 -9.02
C ASN A 115 0.67 -4.44 -7.54
N ILE A 116 -0.46 -3.86 -7.09
CA ILE A 116 -0.67 -3.53 -5.67
C ILE A 116 -0.71 -4.81 -4.82
N LEU A 117 -1.44 -5.83 -5.28
CA LEU A 117 -1.57 -7.09 -4.53
C LEU A 117 -0.23 -7.81 -4.42
N GLN A 118 0.55 -7.86 -5.51
CA GLN A 118 1.88 -8.44 -5.53
C GLN A 118 2.82 -7.70 -4.57
N TRP A 119 2.83 -6.36 -4.60
CA TRP A 119 3.64 -5.55 -3.69
C TRP A 119 3.28 -5.80 -2.22
N ILE A 120 1.99 -5.85 -1.87
CA ILE A 120 1.53 -6.18 -0.51
C ILE A 120 2.02 -7.58 -0.08
N ASN A 121 1.94 -8.57 -0.97
CA ASN A 121 2.35 -9.94 -0.63
C ASN A 121 3.87 -10.06 -0.49
N SER A 122 4.66 -9.37 -1.31
CA SER A 122 6.11 -9.30 -1.16
C SER A 122 6.51 -8.69 0.17
N GLN A 123 5.81 -7.65 0.64
CA GLN A 123 6.06 -7.06 1.96
C GLN A 123 5.75 -8.00 3.12
N LYS A 124 4.68 -8.81 3.02
CA LYS A 124 4.37 -9.79 4.07
C LYS A 124 5.47 -10.82 4.22
N TRP A 125 5.96 -11.35 3.10
CA TRP A 125 7.04 -12.35 3.10
C TRP A 125 8.36 -11.77 3.60
N ALA A 126 8.76 -10.61 3.10
CA ALA A 126 9.95 -9.92 3.59
C ALA A 126 9.81 -9.53 5.07
N GLY A 127 8.61 -9.12 5.49
CA GLY A 127 8.29 -8.79 6.88
C GLY A 127 8.49 -9.96 7.84
N LEU A 128 8.13 -11.19 7.44
CA LEU A 128 8.35 -12.39 8.28
C LEU A 128 9.83 -12.60 8.65
N ILE A 129 10.74 -12.23 7.76
CA ILE A 129 12.19 -12.34 8.00
C ILE A 129 12.69 -11.13 8.83
N ILE A 130 12.13 -9.95 8.59
CA ILE A 130 12.56 -8.71 9.23
C ILE A 130 12.01 -8.55 10.66
N TYR A 131 10.83 -9.08 10.98
CA TYR A 131 10.23 -8.91 12.31
C TYR A 131 11.07 -9.49 13.46
N PRO A 132 11.65 -10.70 13.36
CA PRO A 132 12.56 -11.21 14.38
C PRO A 132 13.78 -10.29 14.58
N VAL A 133 14.35 -9.78 13.49
CA VAL A 133 15.49 -8.84 13.52
C VAL A 133 15.10 -7.52 14.18
N SER A 134 13.91 -7.00 13.87
CA SER A 134 13.37 -5.79 14.49
C SER A 134 13.11 -5.98 15.98
N ALA A 135 12.57 -7.13 16.39
CA ALA A 135 12.35 -7.47 17.79
C ALA A 135 13.68 -7.55 18.55
N ALA A 136 14.70 -8.18 17.96
CA ALA A 136 16.03 -8.27 18.55
C ALA A 136 16.69 -6.89 18.69
N GLY A 137 16.66 -6.07 17.63
CA GLY A 137 17.20 -4.72 17.67
C GLY A 137 16.51 -3.84 18.70
N GLY A 138 15.18 -3.90 18.79
CA GLY A 138 14.40 -3.19 19.80
C GLY A 138 14.68 -3.66 21.22
N PHE A 139 14.82 -4.97 21.44
CA PHE A 139 15.17 -5.54 22.74
C PHE A 139 16.56 -5.08 23.20
N MET A 140 17.57 -5.16 22.32
CA MET A 140 18.93 -4.71 22.64
C MET A 140 18.96 -3.21 22.93
N LEU A 141 18.30 -2.40 22.10
CA LEU A 141 18.20 -0.95 22.32
C LEU A 141 17.53 -0.61 23.67
N GLY A 142 16.40 -1.25 23.96
CA GLY A 142 15.69 -1.06 25.23
C GLY A 142 16.52 -1.54 26.43
N GLY A 143 17.26 -2.63 26.28
CA GLY A 143 18.18 -3.14 27.30
C GLY A 143 19.32 -2.16 27.59
N VAL A 144 19.95 -1.60 26.55
CA VAL A 144 21.01 -0.58 26.70
C VAL A 144 20.48 0.66 27.42
N ILE A 145 19.33 1.18 27.00
CA ILE A 145 18.71 2.37 27.62
C ILE A 145 18.31 2.09 29.07
N GLY A 146 17.71 0.93 29.34
CA GLY A 146 17.20 0.58 30.67
C GLY A 146 18.28 0.19 31.69
N ALA A 147 19.33 -0.50 31.24
CA ALA A 147 20.41 -0.97 32.11
C ALA A 147 21.63 -0.02 32.13
N GLY A 148 21.71 0.94 31.21
CA GLY A 148 22.86 1.85 31.07
C GLY A 148 24.17 1.14 30.74
N LYS A 149 24.09 -0.06 30.16
CA LYS A 149 25.23 -0.96 29.90
C LYS A 149 25.36 -1.28 28.42
N PRO A 150 26.56 -1.58 27.92
CA PRO A 150 26.76 -2.01 26.54
C PRO A 150 26.07 -3.35 26.27
N VAL A 151 25.75 -3.61 25.00
CA VAL A 151 25.04 -4.81 24.56
C VAL A 151 25.76 -6.09 25.01
N ASP A 152 27.08 -6.14 24.90
CA ASP A 152 27.88 -7.32 25.22
C ASP A 152 27.79 -7.71 26.70
N GLU A 153 27.78 -6.73 27.60
CA GLU A 153 27.62 -6.97 29.03
C GLU A 153 26.21 -7.48 29.36
N ILE A 154 25.19 -6.96 28.69
CA ILE A 154 23.80 -7.39 28.90
C ILE A 154 23.63 -8.83 28.40
N MET A 155 24.09 -9.09 27.18
CA MET A 155 23.94 -10.39 26.51
C MET A 155 24.84 -11.49 27.07
N SER A 156 25.88 -11.14 27.84
CA SER A 156 26.70 -12.12 28.57
C SER A 156 25.92 -12.93 29.61
N LYS A 157 24.78 -12.41 30.09
CA LYS A 157 23.94 -13.10 31.06
C LYS A 157 23.05 -14.13 30.35
N PRO A 158 23.09 -15.42 30.74
CA PRO A 158 22.31 -16.46 30.06
C PRO A 158 20.79 -16.21 30.12
N VAL A 159 20.30 -15.55 31.17
CA VAL A 159 18.89 -15.14 31.31
C VAL A 159 18.46 -14.19 30.19
N MET A 160 19.36 -13.32 29.71
CA MET A 160 19.04 -12.33 28.67
C MET A 160 18.85 -12.98 27.30
N ILE A 161 19.53 -14.08 27.02
CA ILE A 161 19.34 -14.84 25.78
C ILE A 161 17.93 -15.45 25.76
N TRP A 162 17.49 -16.06 26.87
CA TRP A 162 16.13 -16.59 26.99
C TRP A 162 15.07 -15.48 26.90
N ALA A 163 15.31 -14.34 27.55
CA ALA A 163 14.42 -13.19 27.46
C ALA A 163 14.30 -12.66 26.02
N LEU A 164 15.41 -12.62 25.26
CA LEU A 164 15.42 -12.24 23.85
C LEU A 164 14.59 -13.23 23.01
N LEU A 165 14.77 -14.54 23.20
CA LEU A 165 14.03 -15.55 22.45
C LEU A 165 12.52 -15.47 22.73
N ILE A 166 12.12 -15.29 23.99
CA ILE A 166 10.72 -15.08 24.36
C ILE A 166 10.18 -13.79 23.73
N CYS A 167 10.97 -12.71 23.80
CA CYS A 167 10.61 -11.42 23.20
C CYS A 167 10.38 -11.56 21.69
N MET A 168 11.27 -12.25 20.96
CA MET A 168 11.10 -12.53 19.53
C MET A 168 9.88 -13.40 19.25
N ALA A 169 9.65 -14.45 20.05
CA ALA A 169 8.52 -15.35 19.90
C ALA A 169 7.16 -14.64 20.11
N VAL A 170 7.11 -13.60 20.94
CA VAL A 170 5.90 -12.82 21.23
C VAL A 170 5.75 -11.64 20.28
N LEU A 171 6.79 -10.83 20.07
CA LEU A 171 6.71 -9.62 19.25
C LEU A 171 6.61 -9.91 17.76
N THR A 172 7.22 -10.98 17.26
CA THR A 172 7.15 -11.34 15.84
C THR A 172 5.71 -11.61 15.37
N PRO A 173 4.92 -12.51 16.01
CA PRO A 173 3.54 -12.75 15.59
C PRO A 173 2.64 -11.53 15.79
N ILE A 174 2.87 -10.74 16.86
CA ILE A 174 2.15 -9.49 17.09
C ILE A 174 2.44 -8.48 15.96
N GLY A 175 3.71 -8.31 15.61
CA GLY A 175 4.13 -7.43 14.51
C GLY A 175 3.54 -7.85 13.17
N TYR A 176 3.56 -9.17 12.88
CA TYR A 176 2.91 -9.73 11.69
C TYR A 176 1.41 -9.45 11.65
N TRP A 177 0.70 -9.67 12.77
CA TRP A 177 -0.73 -9.41 12.86
C TRP A 177 -1.06 -7.92 12.69
N LEU A 178 -0.31 -7.03 13.35
CA LEU A 178 -0.45 -5.58 13.23
C LEU A 178 -0.22 -5.10 11.79
N ALA A 179 0.83 -5.60 11.13
CA ALA A 179 1.10 -5.26 9.75
C ALA A 179 -0.01 -5.74 8.81
N LYS A 180 -0.50 -6.98 8.98
CA LYS A 180 -1.65 -7.50 8.23
C LYS A 180 -2.89 -6.63 8.43
N TRP A 181 -3.16 -6.21 9.67
CA TRP A 181 -4.29 -5.34 9.99
C TRP A 181 -4.15 -3.94 9.37
N LEU A 182 -2.98 -3.32 9.47
CA LEU A 182 -2.69 -2.02 8.87
C LEU A 182 -2.82 -2.06 7.34
N SER A 183 -2.25 -3.08 6.68
CA SER A 183 -2.39 -3.25 5.24
C SER A 183 -3.85 -3.45 4.83
N HIS A 184 -4.62 -4.23 5.59
CA HIS A 184 -6.04 -4.42 5.32
C HIS A 184 -6.83 -3.11 5.49
N LYS A 185 -6.53 -2.33 6.52
CA LYS A 185 -7.17 -1.02 6.75
C LYS A 185 -6.81 0.01 5.68
N ALA A 186 -5.55 0.02 5.23
CA ALA A 186 -5.06 0.97 4.24
C ALA A 186 -5.50 0.63 2.80
N PHE A 187 -5.59 -0.66 2.45
CA PHE A 187 -5.81 -1.10 1.06
C PHE A 187 -7.02 -2.01 0.87
N GLY A 188 -7.47 -2.74 1.89
CA GLY A 188 -8.45 -3.82 1.76
C GLY A 188 -9.80 -3.37 1.21
N LYS A 189 -10.37 -2.28 1.75
CA LYS A 189 -11.65 -1.74 1.25
C LYS A 189 -11.54 -1.27 -0.21
N HIS A 190 -10.44 -0.61 -0.56
CA HIS A 190 -10.22 -0.05 -1.90
C HIS A 190 -9.91 -1.12 -2.94
N LEU A 191 -9.12 -2.15 -2.58
CA LEU A 191 -8.86 -3.30 -3.44
C LEU A 191 -10.13 -4.11 -3.69
N LYS A 192 -11.02 -4.24 -2.69
CA LYS A 192 -12.31 -4.91 -2.87
C LYS A 192 -13.21 -4.16 -3.86
N THR A 193 -13.33 -2.84 -3.70
CA THR A 193 -14.08 -1.99 -4.65
C THR A 193 -13.46 -2.00 -6.05
N LEU A 194 -12.12 -1.95 -6.15
CA LEU A 194 -11.44 -2.02 -7.44
C LEU A 194 -11.71 -3.37 -8.14
N LYS A 195 -11.68 -4.48 -7.40
CA LYS A 195 -12.02 -5.81 -7.93
C LYS A 195 -13.48 -5.88 -8.39
N GLN A 196 -14.42 -5.38 -7.60
CA GLN A 196 -15.84 -5.34 -7.98
C GLN A 196 -16.05 -4.55 -9.27
N ASN A 197 -15.41 -3.39 -9.43
CA ASN A 197 -15.53 -2.60 -10.66
C ASN A 197 -14.94 -3.33 -11.89
N ILE A 198 -13.86 -4.10 -11.71
CA ILE A 198 -13.28 -4.92 -12.79
C ILE A 198 -14.26 -6.04 -13.19
N ASP A 199 -14.84 -6.73 -12.20
CA ASP A 199 -15.77 -7.83 -12.42
C ASP A 199 -17.05 -7.31 -13.12
N ASP A 200 -17.61 -6.17 -12.68
CA ASP A 200 -18.78 -5.53 -13.29
C ASP A 200 -18.53 -5.08 -14.75
N LEU A 201 -17.31 -4.65 -15.09
CA LEU A 201 -16.93 -4.25 -16.44
C LEU A 201 -16.73 -5.44 -17.37
N LYS A 202 -16.27 -6.59 -16.84
CA LYS A 202 -16.16 -7.84 -17.59
C LYS A 202 -17.52 -8.46 -17.92
N GLU A 203 -18.48 -8.34 -17.01
CA GLU A 203 -19.82 -8.89 -17.21
C GLU A 203 -20.66 -8.08 -18.22
N LYS A 204 -20.28 -6.82 -18.47
CA LYS A 204 -20.96 -5.90 -19.39
C LYS A 204 -20.29 -5.72 -20.75
N SER A 205 -19.11 -6.30 -20.97
CA SER A 205 -18.37 -6.30 -22.23
C SER A 205 -18.58 -7.61 -22.99
#